data_AF-A0A6A6BEH4-F1
#
_entry.id   AF-A0A6A6BEH4-F1
#
_cell.length_a   1.000
_cell.length_b   1.000
_cell.length_c   1.000
_cell.angle_alpha   90.00
_cell.angle_beta   90.00
_cell.angle_gamma   90.00
#
_symmetry.space_group_name_H-M   'P 1'
#
loop_
_entity.id
_entity.type
_entity.pdbx_description
1 polymer ?
#
loop_
_entity_poly.entity_id
_entity_poly.type
_entity_poly.pdbx_seq_one_letter_code
_entity_poly.pdbx_strand_id
1 'polypeptide(L)'
;MRFFAVAVPAVFGALAFADQETVTVKDLTIRDNNGIQMAEFSLQEPNVKCSGNDFTNGNVVTCGESKYRFTVTGSNSDYKLTLYHETGLAAGRTGSAKAPVYCHAGGNGQNDFVCSQVDDLKVTLDS
;
A
#
# COMPACT_ATOMS: atom_id res chain seq x y z
N MET A 1 23.95 -0.06 -63.47
CA MET A 1 23.48 0.59 -62.23
C MET A 1 22.85 -0.49 -61.36
N ARG A 2 23.50 -0.90 -60.27
CA ARG A 2 22.98 -1.92 -59.34
C ARG A 2 22.74 -1.23 -58.00
N PHE A 3 21.47 -1.08 -57.63
CA PHE A 3 21.05 -0.53 -56.35
C PHE A 3 20.91 -1.69 -55.36
N PHE A 4 21.74 -1.70 -54.32
CA PHE A 4 21.55 -2.56 -53.16
C PHE A 4 20.75 -1.79 -52.12
N ALA A 5 19.49 -2.20 -51.89
CA ALA A 5 18.67 -1.68 -50.80
C ALA A 5 19.05 -2.44 -49.53
N VAL A 6 19.73 -1.76 -48.60
CA VAL A 6 19.99 -2.27 -47.25
C VAL A 6 18.78 -1.91 -46.39
N ALA A 7 18.01 -2.92 -45.97
CA ALA A 7 16.96 -2.75 -44.97
C ALA A 7 17.61 -2.71 -43.58
N VAL A 8 17.53 -1.55 -42.91
CA VAL A 8 17.93 -1.40 -41.51
C VAL A 8 16.74 -1.81 -40.63
N PRO A 9 16.86 -2.84 -39.79
CA PRO A 9 15.83 -3.12 -38.81
C PRO A 9 15.87 -2.04 -37.74
N ALA A 10 14.82 -1.21 -37.67
CA ALA A 10 14.59 -0.33 -36.53
C ALA A 10 14.28 -1.21 -35.33
N VAL A 11 15.26 -1.39 -34.44
CA VAL A 11 15.06 -1.97 -33.12
C VAL A 11 14.26 -0.96 -32.31
N PHE A 12 12.93 -1.12 -32.31
CA PHE A 12 12.06 -0.45 -31.34
C PHE A 12 12.32 -1.10 -29.98
N GLY A 13 13.35 -0.61 -29.28
CA GLY A 13 13.50 -0.82 -27.86
C GLY A 13 12.35 -0.12 -27.16
N ALA A 14 11.30 -0.86 -26.83
CA ALA A 14 10.22 -0.38 -25.98
C ALA A 14 10.82 -0.01 -24.61
N LEU A 15 11.01 1.30 -24.36
CA LEU A 15 11.14 1.80 -23.01
C LEU A 15 9.77 1.63 -22.35
N ALA A 16 9.54 0.46 -21.75
CA ALA A 16 8.48 0.30 -20.77
C ALA A 16 8.87 1.17 -19.57
N PHE A 17 8.38 2.42 -19.53
CA PHE A 17 8.33 3.16 -18.28
C PHE A 17 7.40 2.37 -17.37
N ALA A 18 7.96 1.54 -16.51
CA ALA A 18 7.22 0.98 -15.41
C ALA A 18 6.79 2.16 -14.54
N ASP A 19 5.52 2.57 -14.66
CA ASP A 19 4.94 3.66 -13.89
C ASP A 19 4.66 3.17 -12.46
N GLN A 20 5.75 2.93 -11.73
CA GLN A 20 5.76 2.40 -10.38
C GLN A 20 6.05 3.50 -9.38
N GLU A 21 5.36 3.45 -8.26
CA GLU A 21 5.57 4.34 -7.13
C GLU A 21 5.85 3.51 -5.89
N THR A 22 6.99 3.75 -5.24
CA THR A 22 7.28 3.10 -3.97
C THR A 22 7.08 4.07 -2.83
N VAL A 23 6.15 3.74 -1.94
CA VAL A 23 5.83 4.55 -0.76
C VAL A 23 6.36 3.85 0.48
N THR A 24 6.96 4.61 1.39
CA THR A 24 7.42 4.10 2.68
C THR A 24 6.37 4.42 3.76
N VAL A 25 5.92 3.39 4.45
CA VAL A 25 4.97 3.44 5.56
C VAL A 25 5.74 3.43 6.87
N LYS A 26 5.38 4.36 7.76
CA LYS A 26 5.97 4.56 9.08
C LYS A 26 4.90 4.60 10.16
N ASP A 27 5.31 4.22 11.37
CA ASP A 27 4.50 4.24 12.58
C ASP A 27 3.18 3.47 12.47
N LEU A 28 3.18 2.37 11.70
CA LEU A 28 1.98 1.55 11.53
C LEU A 28 1.55 0.93 12.86
N THR A 29 0.34 1.28 13.28
CA THR A 29 -0.34 0.70 14.43
C THR A 29 -1.67 0.11 13.99
N ILE A 30 -1.93 -1.14 14.37
CA ILE A 30 -3.18 -1.85 14.10
C ILE A 30 -3.75 -2.32 15.43
N ARG A 31 -5.04 -2.08 15.66
CA ARG A 31 -5.78 -2.70 16.77
C ARG A 31 -6.75 -3.73 16.23
N ASP A 32 -6.61 -4.95 16.74
CA ASP A 32 -7.47 -6.08 16.40
C ASP A 32 -8.11 -6.60 17.68
N ASN A 33 -9.44 -6.55 17.74
CA ASN A 33 -10.21 -7.07 18.85
C ASN A 33 -11.46 -7.75 18.30
N ASN A 34 -11.28 -9.02 17.91
CA ASN A 34 -12.24 -9.80 17.13
C ASN A 34 -12.53 -9.20 15.75
N GLY A 35 -11.48 -8.68 15.11
CA GLY A 35 -11.55 -7.93 13.87
C GLY A 35 -10.75 -6.64 13.98
N ILE A 36 -10.27 -6.14 12.83
CA ILE A 36 -9.47 -4.92 12.76
C ILE A 36 -10.39 -3.72 13.04
N GLN A 37 -10.22 -3.12 14.21
CA GLN A 37 -11.01 -1.97 14.68
C GLN A 37 -10.33 -0.64 14.38
N MET A 38 -9.02 -0.65 14.17
CA MET A 38 -8.25 0.55 13.93
C MET A 38 -6.98 0.21 13.17
N ALA A 39 -6.60 1.09 12.25
CA ALA A 39 -5.26 1.14 11.72
C ALA A 39 -4.86 2.59 11.45
N GLU A 40 -3.65 2.95 11.83
CA GLU A 40 -3.07 4.28 11.63
C GLU A 40 -1.61 4.17 11.24
N PHE A 41 -1.14 5.06 10.38
CA PHE A 41 0.25 5.15 9.93
C PHE A 41 0.49 6.48 9.21
N SER A 42 1.75 6.75 8.87
CA SER A 42 2.15 7.86 8.01
C SER A 42 2.86 7.35 6.75
N LEU A 43 2.55 7.93 5.61
CA LEU A 43 3.34 7.81 4.38
C LEU A 43 4.46 8.84 4.45
N GLN A 44 5.72 8.40 4.42
CA GLN A 44 6.87 9.30 4.59
C GLN A 44 6.94 10.37 3.49
N GLU A 45 6.78 9.94 2.24
CA GLU A 45 6.60 10.80 1.07
C GLU A 45 5.28 10.37 0.43
N PRO A 46 4.27 11.25 0.28
CA PRO A 46 4.32 12.71 0.39
C PRO A 46 3.91 13.28 1.77
N ASN A 47 4.29 12.63 2.88
CA ASN A 47 3.95 13.05 4.25
C ASN A 47 2.43 13.10 4.54
N VAL A 48 1.74 12.00 4.23
CA VAL A 48 0.29 11.86 4.43
C VAL A 48 0.01 10.98 5.65
N LYS A 49 -0.87 11.43 6.54
CA LYS A 49 -1.36 10.62 7.66
C LYS A 49 -2.60 9.84 7.24
N CYS A 50 -2.61 8.56 7.57
CA CYS A 50 -3.70 7.64 7.30
C CYS A 50 -4.24 7.11 8.63
N SER A 51 -5.55 7.18 8.84
CA SER A 51 -6.21 6.60 10.00
C SER A 51 -7.60 6.11 9.61
N GLY A 52 -7.99 4.94 10.10
CA GLY A 52 -9.32 4.37 9.86
C GLY A 52 -9.74 3.47 11.00
N ASN A 53 -11.05 3.29 11.14
CA ASN A 53 -11.66 2.53 12.23
C ASN A 53 -12.72 1.52 11.76
N ASP A 54 -12.87 1.32 10.45
CA ASP A 54 -13.75 0.31 9.88
C ASP A 54 -13.08 -0.36 8.69
N PHE A 55 -12.64 -1.59 8.90
CA PHE A 55 -12.04 -2.47 7.88
C PHE A 55 -12.90 -3.72 7.66
N THR A 56 -14.13 -3.71 8.14
CA THR A 56 -15.06 -4.82 7.97
C THR A 56 -15.25 -5.09 6.48
N ASN A 57 -15.20 -6.36 6.07
CA ASN A 57 -15.35 -6.77 4.66
C ASN A 57 -14.34 -6.12 3.68
N GLY A 58 -13.17 -5.68 4.16
CA GLY A 58 -12.14 -5.08 3.28
C GLY A 58 -12.47 -3.66 2.83
N ASN A 59 -13.25 -2.92 3.64
CA ASN A 59 -13.54 -1.51 3.39
C ASN A 59 -12.26 -0.70 3.17
N VAL A 60 -12.33 0.24 2.22
CA VAL A 60 -11.21 1.09 1.79
C VAL A 60 -11.42 2.51 2.31
N VAL A 61 -10.52 2.94 3.19
CA VAL A 61 -10.56 4.23 3.88
C VAL A 61 -9.66 5.24 3.17
N THR A 62 -10.11 6.48 3.03
CA THR A 62 -9.28 7.58 2.48
C THR A 62 -8.34 8.14 3.55
N CYS A 63 -7.09 8.39 3.18
CA CYS A 63 -6.11 9.02 4.06
C CYS A 63 -6.35 10.55 4.12
N GLY A 64 -7.19 11.00 5.05
CA GLY A 64 -7.53 12.42 5.19
C GLY A 64 -8.17 12.98 3.93
N GLU A 65 -7.66 14.11 3.44
CA GLU A 65 -8.08 14.75 2.18
C GLU A 65 -7.18 14.39 0.98
N SER A 66 -6.24 13.46 1.16
CA SER A 66 -5.31 13.06 0.10
C SER A 66 -5.97 12.15 -0.94
N LYS A 67 -5.25 11.91 -2.03
CA LYS A 67 -5.62 10.91 -3.06
C LYS A 67 -5.21 9.48 -2.70
N TYR A 68 -4.63 9.27 -1.52
CA TYR A 68 -4.29 7.95 -1.02
C TYR A 68 -5.47 7.34 -0.27
N ARG A 69 -5.67 6.05 -0.49
CA ARG A 69 -6.63 5.24 0.24
C ARG A 69 -5.96 3.95 0.68
N PHE A 70 -6.52 3.29 1.67
CA PHE A 70 -5.96 2.05 2.17
C PHE A 70 -7.01 1.09 2.70
N THR A 71 -6.65 -0.18 2.75
CA THR A 71 -7.37 -1.18 3.54
C THR A 71 -6.36 -2.07 4.25
N VAL A 72 -6.75 -2.59 5.40
CA VAL A 72 -5.96 -3.57 6.14
C VAL A 72 -6.78 -4.84 6.23
N THR A 73 -6.13 -5.96 5.93
CA THR A 73 -6.74 -7.29 5.97
C THR A 73 -5.82 -8.25 6.72
N GLY A 74 -6.37 -9.36 7.19
CA GLY A 74 -5.63 -10.36 7.96
C GLY A 74 -6.09 -10.44 9.41
N SER A 75 -5.38 -11.23 10.21
CA SER A 75 -5.69 -11.49 11.61
C SER A 75 -4.50 -12.16 12.31
N ASN A 76 -4.55 -12.26 13.64
CA ASN A 76 -3.57 -13.01 14.44
C ASN A 76 -2.11 -12.61 14.19
N SER A 77 -1.82 -11.30 14.16
CA SER A 77 -0.47 -10.76 13.85
C SER A 77 0.02 -10.97 12.42
N ASP A 78 -0.80 -11.51 11.51
CA ASP A 78 -0.50 -11.57 10.08
C ASP A 78 -1.43 -10.62 9.31
N TYR A 79 -0.94 -9.40 9.12
CA TYR A 79 -1.70 -8.33 8.45
C TYR A 79 -1.08 -7.96 7.10
N LYS A 80 -1.93 -7.57 6.18
CA LYS A 80 -1.57 -7.02 4.88
C LYS A 80 -2.17 -5.64 4.74
N LEU A 81 -1.30 -4.66 4.45
CA LEU A 81 -1.69 -3.30 4.09
C LEU A 81 -1.78 -3.23 2.57
N THR A 82 -2.93 -2.81 2.07
CA THR A 82 -3.12 -2.45 0.67
C THR A 82 -3.28 -0.95 0.57
N LEU A 83 -2.50 -0.32 -0.32
CA LEU A 83 -2.55 1.10 -0.62
C LEU A 83 -3.08 1.30 -2.03
N TYR A 84 -3.85 2.37 -2.19
CA TYR A 84 -4.37 2.85 -3.46
C TYR A 84 -3.99 4.32 -3.61
N HIS A 85 -3.65 4.73 -4.83
CA HIS A 85 -3.38 6.13 -5.15
C HIS A 85 -4.16 6.50 -6.41
N GLU A 86 -5.14 7.42 -6.30
CA GLU A 86 -5.84 7.95 -7.46
C GLU A 86 -4.94 8.92 -8.23
N THR A 87 -4.59 8.60 -9.46
CA THR A 87 -3.75 9.45 -10.34
C THR A 87 -4.56 10.24 -11.36
N GLY A 88 -5.85 9.89 -11.55
CA GLY A 88 -6.82 10.63 -12.37
C GLY A 88 -8.21 9.97 -12.37
N LEU A 89 -9.17 10.56 -13.10
CA LEU A 89 -10.58 10.13 -13.10
C LEU A 89 -10.82 8.65 -13.45
N ALA A 90 -9.91 8.03 -14.21
CA ALA A 90 -9.96 6.63 -14.60
C ALA A 90 -8.60 5.95 -14.47
N ALA A 91 -7.71 6.50 -13.64
CA ALA A 91 -6.37 5.99 -13.43
C ALA A 91 -6.04 5.97 -11.94
N GLY A 92 -5.44 4.89 -11.49
CA GLY A 92 -4.96 4.76 -10.14
C GLY A 92 -3.90 3.69 -10.06
N ARG A 93 -3.14 3.72 -8.96
CA ARG A 93 -2.14 2.72 -8.65
C ARG A 93 -2.56 1.94 -7.41
N THR A 94 -2.20 0.68 -7.35
CA THR A 94 -2.49 -0.21 -6.23
C THR A 94 -1.24 -0.99 -5.86
N GLY A 95 -1.09 -1.32 -4.58
CA GLY A 95 -0.01 -2.17 -4.12
C GLY A 95 -0.31 -2.72 -2.76
N SER A 96 0.32 -3.84 -2.42
CA SER A 96 0.12 -4.47 -1.12
C SER A 96 1.43 -5.01 -0.58
N ALA A 97 1.58 -4.95 0.74
CA ALA A 97 2.70 -5.56 1.43
C ALA A 97 2.26 -6.14 2.77
N LYS A 98 2.99 -7.17 3.22
CA LYS A 98 2.82 -7.72 4.57
C LYS A 98 3.32 -6.70 5.58
N ALA A 99 2.49 -6.42 6.59
CA ALA A 99 2.82 -5.48 7.64
C ALA A 99 3.86 -6.10 8.61
N PRO A 100 5.05 -5.51 8.76
CA PRO A 100 6.05 -5.97 9.70
C PRO A 100 5.70 -5.45 11.10
N VAL A 101 4.75 -6.11 11.76
CA VAL A 101 4.24 -5.69 13.07
C VAL A 101 4.50 -6.72 14.16
N TYR A 102 4.65 -6.24 15.38
CA TYR A 102 4.65 -7.04 16.59
C TYR A 102 3.43 -6.69 17.44
N CYS A 103 2.66 -7.71 17.82
CA CYS A 103 1.43 -7.55 18.59
C CYS A 103 1.61 -7.89 20.06
N HIS A 104 1.03 -7.06 20.92
CA HIS A 104 0.94 -7.26 22.35
C HIS A 104 -0.51 -7.07 22.82
N ALA A 105 -0.82 -7.48 24.04
CA ALA A 105 -2.16 -7.34 24.61
C ALA A 105 -2.54 -5.85 24.76
N GLY A 106 -3.70 -5.46 24.24
CA GLY A 106 -4.23 -4.10 24.27
C GLY A 106 -5.02 -3.73 25.54
N GLY A 107 -5.36 -4.73 26.36
CA GLY A 107 -5.97 -4.54 27.68
C GLY A 107 -7.50 -4.42 27.71
N ASN A 108 -8.18 -4.40 26.56
CA ASN A 108 -9.65 -4.35 26.46
C ASN A 108 -10.27 -5.72 26.11
N GLY A 109 -9.81 -6.78 26.78
CA GLY A 109 -10.30 -8.14 26.63
C GLY A 109 -9.21 -9.14 26.23
N GLN A 110 -9.55 -10.43 26.26
CA GLN A 110 -8.62 -11.52 25.97
C GLN A 110 -8.13 -11.53 24.51
N ASN A 111 -8.93 -11.01 23.60
CA ASN A 111 -8.64 -10.98 22.16
C ASN A 111 -8.25 -9.59 21.66
N ASP A 112 -8.00 -8.63 22.56
CA ASP A 112 -7.59 -7.28 22.19
C ASP A 112 -6.07 -7.22 22.02
N PHE A 113 -5.63 -6.98 20.79
CA PHE A 113 -4.23 -6.87 20.42
C PHE A 113 -3.95 -5.51 19.81
N VAL A 114 -2.84 -4.91 20.24
CA VAL A 114 -2.26 -3.72 19.62
C VAL A 114 -0.95 -4.13 18.97
N CYS A 115 -0.86 -3.88 17.67
CA CYS A 115 0.24 -4.29 16.82
C CYS A 115 0.97 -3.05 16.33
N SER A 116 2.27 -2.98 16.59
CA SER A 116 3.10 -1.83 16.21
C SER A 116 4.18 -2.26 15.23
N GLN A 117 4.47 -1.39 14.27
CA GLN A 117 5.52 -1.59 13.27
C GLN A 117 6.88 -1.82 13.94
N VAL A 118 7.63 -2.81 13.44
CA VAL A 118 8.97 -3.15 13.93
C VAL A 118 10.07 -2.99 12.88
N ASP A 119 9.70 -2.81 11.61
CA ASP A 119 10.64 -2.57 10.51
C ASP A 119 10.01 -1.68 9.43
N ASP A 120 10.83 -1.11 8.56
CA ASP A 120 10.40 -0.26 7.46
C ASP A 120 9.53 -1.02 6.46
N LEU A 121 8.30 -0.54 6.26
CA LEU A 121 7.38 -1.12 5.29
C LEU A 121 7.42 -0.31 4.00
N LYS A 122 7.87 -0.93 2.92
CA LYS A 122 7.81 -0.36 1.57
C LYS A 122 6.69 -1.02 0.78
N VAL A 123 5.85 -0.21 0.16
CA VAL A 123 4.76 -0.67 -0.71
C VAL A 123 5.02 -0.11 -2.10
N THR A 124 5.20 -1.01 -3.07
CA THR A 124 5.28 -0.64 -4.49
C THR A 124 3.87 -0.67 -5.07
N LEU A 125 3.45 0.47 -5.63
CA LEU A 125 2.19 0.67 -6.31
C LEU A 125 2.42 0.59 -7.83
N ASP A 126 1.57 -0.17 -8.51
CA ASP A 126 1.52 -0.29 -9.97
C ASP A 126 0.13 0.08 -10.51
N SER A 127 0.07 0.44 -11.80
CA SER A 127 -1.16 0.88 -12.49
C SER A 127 -1.96 -0.27 -13.09
#